data_AF-K1XA27-F1
#
_entry.id   AF-K1XA27-F1
#
_cell.length_a   1.000
_cell.length_b   1.000
_cell.length_c   1.000
_cell.angle_alpha   90.00
_cell.angle_beta   90.00
_cell.angle_gamma   90.00
#
_symmetry.space_group_name_H-M   'P 1'
#
loop_
_entity.id
_entity.type
_entity.pdbx_description
1 polymer ?
#
loop_
_entity_poly.entity_id
_entity_poly.type
_entity_poly.pdbx_seq_one_letter_code
_entity_poly.pdbx_strand_id
1 'polypeptide(L)'
;MAIPKNPNISFFDYGLFKPGEIGYLQISDYVEDVISNVSITGDLLDRGGIPVLDDDGLGKVNGFIIIFKKEFSKFAYEKILSEDLKQFYKWKSLKTYIESHQITIEHNVLCKISKKNSFNLIKEGSWQGNRSSLFKEGLETVKEYIDSTKSFNLDERCFVKLQMAYFLLWTIIDFHVFLRYQNLSDSKLKLQCLADDKIFNSAFKSVVKDNRFFYNIFHSEEYILNPGDVLSSLEYYYQQLLSMNSQWDFSSHNFTCLKKSLNELYNVFVKVKYQSFKDSLMLKEKFEKLSKEKVEKIASFLKAAFKSMSDSERRNMDIDLSNINWENVAKHILDK
;
A
#
# COMPACT_ATOMS: atom_id res chain seq x y z
N MET A 1 -2.56 17.53 14.03
CA MET A 1 -3.99 17.12 13.96
C MET A 1 -4.06 15.79 13.21
N ALA A 2 -4.93 14.87 13.63
CA ALA A 2 -5.08 13.57 12.96
C ALA A 2 -5.81 13.68 11.60
N ILE A 3 -6.69 14.67 11.46
CA ILE A 3 -7.48 14.94 10.24
C ILE A 3 -7.13 16.29 9.61
N PRO A 4 -7.40 16.48 8.30
CA PRO A 4 -7.24 17.77 7.64
C PRO A 4 -8.28 18.80 8.12
N LYS A 5 -8.05 20.08 7.81
CA LYS A 5 -8.95 21.19 8.18
C LYS A 5 -10.36 21.04 7.60
N ASN A 6 -10.46 20.60 6.35
CA ASN A 6 -11.73 20.35 5.69
C ASN A 6 -11.76 18.89 5.19
N PRO A 7 -12.37 17.95 5.95
CA PRO A 7 -12.45 16.57 5.52
C PRO A 7 -13.53 16.33 4.45
N ASN A 8 -14.24 17.36 3.96
CA ASN A 8 -15.30 17.18 2.95
C ASN A 8 -14.81 17.39 1.51
N ILE A 9 -13.54 17.77 1.31
CA ILE A 9 -12.92 17.83 -0.03
C ILE A 9 -12.18 16.52 -0.31
N SER A 10 -11.80 16.31 -1.56
CA SER A 10 -11.11 15.09 -1.99
C SER A 10 -9.65 15.03 -1.53
N PHE A 11 -9.06 13.84 -1.60
CA PHE A 11 -7.69 13.55 -1.19
C PHE A 11 -6.81 13.32 -2.41
N PHE A 12 -5.73 14.08 -2.58
CA PHE A 12 -4.71 13.78 -3.57
C PHE A 12 -3.63 12.89 -2.95
N ASP A 13 -3.46 11.68 -3.49
CA ASP A 13 -2.39 10.78 -3.09
C ASP A 13 -1.43 10.48 -4.25
N TYR A 14 -0.15 10.48 -3.93
CA TYR A 14 0.96 10.24 -4.85
C TYR A 14 1.79 9.01 -4.43
N GLY A 15 1.38 8.31 -3.36
CA GLY A 15 2.24 7.44 -2.58
C GLY A 15 1.50 6.23 -2.04
N LEU A 16 1.44 6.09 -0.71
CA LEU A 16 1.04 4.86 -0.03
C LEU A 16 -0.42 4.46 -0.25
N PHE A 17 -1.30 5.43 -0.47
CA PHE A 17 -2.75 5.25 -0.46
C PHE A 17 -3.37 5.35 -1.85
N LYS A 18 -2.58 5.49 -2.91
CA LYS A 18 -3.11 5.52 -4.27
C LYS A 18 -3.52 4.13 -4.74
N PRO A 19 -4.49 4.03 -5.66
CA PRO A 19 -4.88 2.75 -6.25
C PRO A 19 -3.70 1.98 -6.84
N GLY A 20 -3.64 0.68 -6.55
CA GLY A 20 -2.51 -0.19 -6.90
C GLY A 20 -1.47 -0.34 -5.79
N GLU A 21 -1.53 0.45 -4.72
CA GLU A 21 -0.64 0.34 -3.56
C GLU A 21 -1.35 -0.31 -2.36
N ILE A 22 -0.58 -0.91 -1.44
CA ILE A 22 -1.15 -1.68 -0.31
C ILE A 22 -1.98 -0.80 0.63
N GLY A 23 -1.54 0.45 0.90
CA GLY A 23 -2.25 1.37 1.79
C GLY A 23 -3.65 1.71 1.29
N TYR A 24 -3.90 1.66 -0.03
CA TYR A 24 -5.23 1.89 -0.59
C TYR A 24 -6.28 0.89 -0.08
N LEU A 25 -5.87 -0.35 0.21
CA LEU A 25 -6.78 -1.37 0.77
C LEU A 25 -7.42 -0.90 2.08
N GLN A 26 -6.72 -0.07 2.87
CA GLN A 26 -7.23 0.45 4.14
C GLN A 26 -8.37 1.45 3.99
N ILE A 27 -8.44 2.12 2.85
CA ILE A 27 -9.40 3.22 2.61
C ILE A 27 -10.42 2.89 1.52
N SER A 28 -10.18 1.84 0.74
CA SER A 28 -10.96 1.51 -0.47
C SER A 28 -12.47 1.38 -0.24
N ASP A 29 -12.90 0.85 0.91
CA ASP A 29 -14.33 0.71 1.24
C ASP A 29 -15.06 2.06 1.42
N TYR A 30 -14.30 3.13 1.71
CA TYR A 30 -14.82 4.49 1.87
C TYR A 30 -14.75 5.32 0.59
N VAL A 31 -14.15 4.79 -0.47
CA VAL A 31 -13.98 5.50 -1.74
C VAL A 31 -15.27 5.44 -2.56
N GLU A 32 -15.67 6.60 -3.07
CA GLU A 32 -16.77 6.77 -4.01
C GLU A 32 -16.27 6.78 -5.46
N ASP A 33 -15.20 7.55 -5.72
CA ASP A 33 -14.60 7.66 -7.06
C ASP A 33 -13.10 7.96 -7.00
N VAL A 34 -12.44 7.75 -8.13
CA VAL A 34 -11.00 7.95 -8.31
C VAL A 34 -10.72 8.59 -9.66
N ILE A 35 -9.98 9.71 -9.66
CA ILE A 35 -9.50 10.37 -10.87
C ILE A 35 -8.00 10.11 -10.99
N SER A 36 -7.61 9.43 -12.08
CA SER A 36 -6.21 9.13 -12.43
C SER A 36 -5.54 10.23 -13.26
N ASN A 37 -4.22 10.13 -13.44
CA ASN A 37 -3.41 11.02 -14.30
C ASN A 37 -3.46 12.49 -13.89
N VAL A 38 -3.57 12.73 -12.59
CA VAL A 38 -3.54 14.07 -12.00
C VAL A 38 -2.14 14.34 -11.47
N SER A 39 -1.73 15.60 -11.45
CA SER A 39 -0.41 15.98 -10.94
C SER A 39 -0.45 17.30 -10.19
N ILE A 40 0.41 17.43 -9.20
CA ILE A 40 0.62 18.68 -8.45
C ILE A 40 2.06 19.18 -8.58
N THR A 41 2.25 20.47 -8.36
CA THR A 41 3.60 21.05 -8.26
C THR A 41 4.23 20.64 -6.92
N GLY A 42 5.49 20.23 -6.98
CA GLY A 42 6.28 19.81 -5.83
C GLY A 42 7.35 18.80 -6.21
N ASP A 43 8.23 18.47 -5.28
CA ASP A 43 9.23 17.42 -5.44
C ASP A 43 8.81 16.16 -4.69
N LEU A 44 8.88 15.01 -5.35
CA LEU A 44 8.61 13.73 -4.71
C LEU A 44 9.89 13.14 -4.14
N LEU A 45 9.85 12.80 -2.86
CA LEU A 45 10.97 12.29 -2.10
C LEU A 45 10.70 10.86 -1.59
N ASP A 46 11.73 10.05 -1.40
CA ASP A 46 11.67 8.76 -0.70
C ASP A 46 12.46 8.83 0.61
N ARG A 47 11.88 8.24 1.65
CA ARG A 47 12.59 7.92 2.90
C ARG A 47 12.31 6.49 3.30
N GLY A 48 13.22 5.58 2.94
CA GLY A 48 13.14 4.19 3.36
C GLY A 48 11.88 3.49 2.86
N GLY A 49 11.44 3.83 1.64
CA GLY A 49 10.19 3.31 1.08
C GLY A 49 8.93 4.10 1.48
N ILE A 50 9.06 5.23 2.17
CA ILE A 50 7.94 6.13 2.47
C ILE A 50 8.01 7.36 1.56
N PRO A 51 7.06 7.55 0.61
CA PRO A 51 7.07 8.66 -0.33
C PRO A 51 6.58 9.96 0.32
N VAL A 52 7.31 11.05 0.20
CA VAL A 52 6.95 12.34 0.80
C VAL A 52 7.00 13.46 -0.22
N LEU A 53 5.95 14.28 -0.25
CA LEU A 53 5.88 15.46 -1.11
C LEU A 53 6.50 16.67 -0.42
N ASP A 54 7.48 17.28 -1.06
CA ASP A 54 7.96 18.62 -0.74
C ASP A 54 7.20 19.66 -1.58
N ASP A 55 6.29 20.39 -0.95
CA ASP A 55 5.41 21.33 -1.65
C ASP A 55 6.06 22.69 -1.95
N ASP A 56 7.28 22.91 -1.45
CA ASP A 56 8.14 24.05 -1.84
C ASP A 56 8.95 23.74 -3.13
N GLY A 57 8.94 22.49 -3.58
CA GLY A 57 9.61 22.04 -4.81
C GLY A 57 8.93 22.55 -6.08
N LEU A 58 9.68 22.57 -7.18
CA LEU A 58 9.19 23.03 -8.49
C LEU A 58 8.94 21.88 -9.48
N GLY A 59 9.16 20.63 -9.06
CA GLY A 59 8.86 19.46 -9.86
C GLY A 59 7.37 19.23 -10.09
N LYS A 60 7.08 18.11 -10.75
CA LYS A 60 5.72 17.62 -11.01
C LYS A 60 5.55 16.26 -10.36
N VAL A 61 4.59 16.12 -9.46
CA VAL A 61 4.29 14.85 -8.78
C VAL A 61 2.98 14.29 -9.32
N ASN A 62 3.05 13.10 -9.91
CA ASN A 62 1.92 12.37 -10.42
C ASN A 62 1.20 11.61 -9.30
N GLY A 63 -0.13 11.62 -9.34
CA GLY A 63 -0.96 10.99 -8.33
C GLY A 63 -2.40 10.78 -8.79
N PHE A 64 -3.28 10.63 -7.80
CA PHE A 64 -4.68 10.33 -7.97
C PHE A 64 -5.50 11.25 -7.06
N ILE A 65 -6.64 11.73 -7.55
CA ILE A 65 -7.66 12.32 -6.69
C ILE A 65 -8.59 11.20 -6.23
N ILE A 66 -8.72 11.04 -4.93
CA ILE A 66 -9.59 10.06 -4.28
C ILE A 66 -10.76 10.83 -3.67
N ILE A 67 -11.97 10.45 -4.08
CA ILE A 67 -13.22 11.03 -3.61
C ILE A 67 -13.83 10.03 -2.63
N PHE A 68 -14.01 10.44 -1.38
CA PHE A 68 -14.66 9.60 -0.36
C PHE A 68 -16.17 9.79 -0.38
N LYS A 69 -16.88 8.72 -0.05
CA LYS A 69 -18.31 8.78 0.26
C LYS A 69 -18.53 9.79 1.37
N LYS A 70 -19.48 10.70 1.18
CA LYS A 70 -19.70 11.85 2.06
C LYS A 70 -19.86 11.46 3.53
N GLU A 71 -20.59 10.39 3.80
CA GLU A 71 -20.86 9.87 5.15
C GLU A 71 -19.63 9.21 5.82
N PHE A 72 -18.62 8.81 5.05
CA PHE A 72 -17.41 8.15 5.55
C PHE A 72 -16.14 9.01 5.45
N SER A 73 -16.21 10.21 4.88
CA SER A 73 -15.02 11.00 4.57
C SER A 73 -14.13 11.27 5.78
N LYS A 74 -14.72 11.65 6.92
CA LYS A 74 -13.97 11.87 8.17
C LYS A 74 -13.24 10.59 8.62
N PHE A 75 -13.93 9.45 8.61
CA PHE A 75 -13.35 8.16 8.99
C PHE A 75 -12.21 7.76 8.06
N ALA A 76 -12.35 7.98 6.75
CA ALA A 76 -11.30 7.71 5.78
C ALA A 76 -10.02 8.52 6.08
N TYR A 77 -10.16 9.82 6.38
CA TYR A 77 -9.02 10.67 6.76
C TYR A 77 -8.35 10.24 8.06
N GLU A 78 -9.13 9.78 9.05
CA GLU A 78 -8.59 9.23 10.30
C GLU A 78 -7.75 7.98 10.07
N LYS A 79 -8.05 7.18 9.04
CA LYS A 79 -7.25 6.00 8.68
C LYS A 79 -5.92 6.33 8.01
N ILE A 80 -5.83 7.47 7.31
CA ILE A 80 -4.66 7.79 6.48
C ILE A 80 -3.44 8.23 7.30
N LEU A 81 -3.62 9.14 8.27
CA LEU A 81 -2.50 9.73 9.01
C LEU A 81 -2.38 9.17 10.43
N SER A 82 -1.76 8.00 10.53
CA SER A 82 -1.41 7.34 11.80
C SER A 82 -0.29 8.05 12.56
N GLU A 83 -0.10 7.74 13.86
CA GLU A 83 0.95 8.35 14.69
C GLU A 83 2.36 8.23 14.10
N ASP A 84 2.76 7.05 13.60
CA ASP A 84 4.08 6.85 13.00
C ASP A 84 4.27 7.64 11.71
N LEU A 85 3.18 7.95 11.01
CA LEU A 85 3.20 8.77 9.81
C LEU A 85 3.25 10.28 10.09
N LYS A 86 2.80 10.72 11.27
CA LYS A 86 2.85 12.13 11.69
C LYS A 86 4.27 12.65 11.91
N GLN A 87 5.29 11.80 11.95
CA GLN A 87 6.67 12.27 11.96
C GLN A 87 7.18 12.68 10.57
N PHE A 88 6.54 12.17 9.51
CA PHE A 88 6.91 12.42 8.11
C PHE A 88 5.96 13.42 7.44
N TYR A 89 4.65 13.33 7.75
CA TYR A 89 3.62 14.08 7.06
C TYR A 89 2.85 15.07 7.92
N LYS A 90 2.37 16.13 7.27
CA LYS A 90 1.32 17.02 7.75
C LYS A 90 0.26 17.18 6.66
N TRP A 91 -0.99 17.37 7.07
CA TRP A 91 -2.05 17.77 6.16
C TRP A 91 -1.84 19.20 5.65
N LYS A 92 -1.96 19.39 4.34
CA LYS A 92 -2.13 20.69 3.67
C LYS A 92 -3.28 20.59 2.67
N SER A 93 -3.84 21.73 2.30
CA SER A 93 -4.79 21.84 1.21
C SER A 93 -4.06 22.47 0.03
N LEU A 94 -3.96 21.74 -1.08
CA LEU A 94 -3.26 22.18 -2.29
C LEU A 94 -4.25 22.21 -3.45
N LYS A 95 -4.01 23.14 -4.37
CA LYS A 95 -4.82 23.34 -5.56
C LYS A 95 -4.18 22.63 -6.74
N THR A 96 -5.00 21.92 -7.51
CA THR A 96 -4.57 21.25 -8.74
C THR A 96 -5.38 21.77 -9.91
N TYR A 97 -4.69 22.09 -11.01
CA TYR A 97 -5.35 22.39 -12.26
C TYR A 97 -5.63 21.08 -13.01
N ILE A 98 -6.90 20.82 -13.28
CA ILE A 98 -7.31 19.66 -14.07
C ILE A 98 -7.52 20.15 -15.50
N GLU A 99 -6.53 19.89 -16.37
CA GLU A 99 -6.51 20.36 -17.75
C GLU A 99 -7.77 19.97 -18.53
N SER A 100 -8.28 18.76 -18.33
CA SER A 100 -9.51 18.27 -19.00
C SER A 100 -10.75 19.10 -18.69
N HIS A 101 -10.74 19.88 -17.60
CA HIS A 101 -11.87 20.65 -17.12
C HIS A 101 -11.64 22.16 -17.10
N GLN A 102 -10.40 22.60 -17.27
CA GLN A 102 -10.00 23.99 -17.06
C GLN A 102 -10.41 24.54 -15.69
N ILE A 103 -10.50 23.67 -14.67
CA ILE A 103 -10.84 24.05 -13.30
C ILE A 103 -9.67 23.81 -12.37
N THR A 104 -9.63 24.61 -11.31
CA THR A 104 -8.73 24.40 -10.19
C THR A 104 -9.53 23.84 -9.03
N ILE A 105 -9.20 22.63 -8.59
CA ILE A 105 -9.84 21.98 -7.44
C ILE A 105 -8.85 21.97 -6.27
N GLU A 106 -9.37 22.18 -5.07
CA GLU A 106 -8.60 22.07 -3.83
C GLU A 106 -8.74 20.65 -3.26
N HIS A 107 -7.63 20.08 -2.82
CA HIS A 107 -7.56 18.73 -2.26
C HIS A 107 -6.77 18.73 -0.97
N ASN A 108 -7.10 17.81 -0.07
CA ASN A 108 -6.21 17.47 1.04
C ASN A 108 -5.03 16.66 0.51
N VAL A 109 -3.83 16.97 1.00
CA VAL A 109 -2.58 16.33 0.58
C VAL A 109 -1.71 16.10 1.82
N LEU A 110 -1.02 14.96 1.86
CA LEU A 110 0.05 14.73 2.83
C LEU A 110 1.33 15.41 2.33
N CYS A 111 1.91 16.32 3.10
CA CYS A 111 3.13 17.04 2.73
C CYS A 111 4.23 16.81 3.77
N LYS A 112 5.49 16.97 3.37
CA LYS A 112 6.68 16.85 4.23
C LYS A 112 6.58 17.74 5.46
N ILE A 113 6.89 17.18 6.62
CA ILE A 113 7.27 18.00 7.77
C ILE A 113 8.71 18.47 7.56
N SER A 114 8.94 19.78 7.60
CA SER A 114 10.19 20.53 7.36
C SER A 114 11.42 20.11 8.20
N LYS A 115 11.39 18.99 8.93
CA LYS A 115 12.52 18.48 9.71
C LYS A 115 13.69 18.10 8.78
N LYS A 116 14.91 18.34 9.27
CA LYS A 116 16.24 18.02 8.69
C LYS A 116 16.48 16.51 8.48
N ASN A 117 15.53 15.79 7.90
CA ASN A 117 15.70 14.38 7.60
C ASN A 117 16.35 14.25 6.22
N SER A 118 17.20 13.24 6.06
CA SER A 118 17.73 12.85 4.76
C SER A 118 16.61 12.20 3.94
N PHE A 119 16.42 12.71 2.74
CA PHE A 119 15.43 12.25 1.76
C PHE A 119 16.11 12.09 0.41
N ASN A 120 15.69 11.10 -0.36
CA ASN A 120 16.18 10.90 -1.73
C ASN A 120 15.15 11.45 -2.73
N LEU A 121 15.58 12.28 -3.67
CA LEU A 121 14.69 12.79 -4.72
C LEU A 121 14.30 11.66 -5.70
N ILE A 122 13.00 11.53 -5.96
CA ILE A 122 12.44 10.66 -7.01
C ILE A 122 12.22 11.53 -8.25
N LYS A 123 13.16 11.46 -9.20
CA LYS A 123 13.19 12.35 -10.37
C LYS A 123 12.00 12.14 -11.30
N GLU A 124 11.45 10.94 -11.35
CA GLU A 124 10.33 10.56 -12.20
C GLU A 124 9.00 11.16 -11.74
N GLY A 125 8.95 11.75 -10.54
CA GLY A 125 7.74 12.34 -9.98
C GLY A 125 6.63 11.31 -9.73
N SER A 126 6.96 10.02 -9.67
CA SER A 126 6.01 8.95 -9.38
C SER A 126 6.67 7.87 -8.52
N TRP A 127 5.94 7.38 -7.53
CA TRP A 127 6.42 6.34 -6.61
C TRP A 127 5.65 5.03 -6.81
N GLN A 128 6.28 3.88 -6.60
CA GLN A 128 5.62 2.57 -6.63
C GLN A 128 6.15 1.69 -5.50
N GLY A 129 5.28 1.26 -4.59
CA GLY A 129 5.68 0.55 -3.39
C GLY A 129 6.28 -0.81 -3.69
N ASN A 130 5.73 -1.52 -4.67
CA ASN A 130 6.23 -2.83 -5.09
C ASN A 130 7.68 -2.81 -5.62
N ARG A 131 8.17 -1.64 -6.02
CA ARG A 131 9.54 -1.37 -6.48
C ARG A 131 10.43 -0.72 -5.42
N SER A 132 9.92 -0.49 -4.21
CA SER A 132 10.74 0.02 -3.12
C SER A 132 11.91 -0.93 -2.84
N SER A 133 13.08 -0.37 -2.49
CA SER A 133 14.29 -1.15 -2.24
C SER A 133 14.06 -2.21 -1.16
N LEU A 134 13.21 -1.93 -0.17
CA LEU A 134 12.87 -2.89 0.88
C LEU A 134 12.13 -4.12 0.34
N PHE A 135 11.14 -3.94 -0.54
CA PHE A 135 10.38 -5.04 -1.12
C PHE A 135 11.04 -5.74 -2.30
N LYS A 136 11.92 -5.06 -3.03
CA LYS A 136 12.65 -5.63 -4.17
C LYS A 136 13.99 -6.20 -3.69
N GLU A 137 14.96 -5.32 -3.47
CA GLU A 137 16.34 -5.67 -3.10
C GLU A 137 16.38 -6.43 -1.77
N GLY A 138 15.54 -6.05 -0.78
CA GLY A 138 15.47 -6.75 0.50
C GLY A 138 15.00 -8.21 0.39
N LEU A 139 13.96 -8.48 -0.40
CA LEU A 139 13.49 -9.85 -0.61
C LEU A 139 14.43 -10.67 -1.50
N GLU A 140 15.07 -10.05 -2.48
CA GLU A 140 16.12 -10.67 -3.30
C GLU A 140 17.30 -11.08 -2.41
N THR A 141 17.75 -10.19 -1.53
CA THR A 141 18.81 -10.47 -0.54
C THR A 141 18.45 -11.64 0.37
N VAL A 142 17.23 -11.66 0.92
CA VAL A 142 16.77 -12.80 1.76
C VAL A 142 16.80 -14.11 0.98
N LYS A 143 16.37 -14.09 -0.29
CA LYS A 143 16.38 -15.27 -1.15
C LYS A 143 17.79 -15.78 -1.42
N GLU A 144 18.72 -14.88 -1.72
CA GLU A 144 20.13 -15.23 -1.92
C GLU A 144 20.74 -15.91 -0.69
N TYR A 145 20.40 -15.46 0.52
CA TYR A 145 20.82 -16.13 1.74
C TYR A 145 20.19 -17.52 1.90
N ILE A 146 18.89 -17.68 1.62
CA ILE A 146 18.24 -19.00 1.62
C ILE A 146 18.93 -19.95 0.63
N ASP A 147 19.20 -19.50 -0.59
CA ASP A 147 19.77 -20.33 -1.64
C ASP A 147 21.25 -20.68 -1.40
N SER A 148 22.05 -19.73 -0.91
CA SER A 148 23.46 -19.97 -0.56
C SER A 148 23.63 -20.96 0.59
N THR A 149 22.62 -21.11 1.46
CA THR A 149 22.66 -22.12 2.54
C THR A 149 22.56 -23.57 2.10
N LYS A 150 22.42 -23.84 0.80
CA LYS A 150 22.46 -25.21 0.24
C LYS A 150 23.88 -25.76 0.12
N SER A 151 24.90 -24.90 0.06
CA SER A 151 26.29 -25.27 -0.20
C SER A 151 27.27 -24.98 0.94
N PHE A 152 26.78 -24.52 2.10
CA PHE A 152 27.65 -24.12 3.20
C PHE A 152 28.14 -25.30 4.04
N ASN A 153 29.42 -25.26 4.39
CA ASN A 153 29.90 -25.88 5.62
C ASN A 153 29.24 -25.14 6.79
N LEU A 154 28.70 -25.89 7.76
CA LEU A 154 28.03 -25.37 8.96
C LEU A 154 29.04 -24.64 9.85
N ASP A 155 29.41 -23.41 9.49
CA ASP A 155 30.23 -22.52 10.32
C ASP A 155 29.41 -21.39 10.94
N GLU A 156 29.95 -20.75 11.97
CA GLU A 156 29.29 -19.69 12.73
C GLU A 156 28.91 -18.49 11.85
N ARG A 157 29.69 -18.20 10.80
CA ARG A 157 29.41 -17.09 9.88
C ARG A 157 28.14 -17.33 9.08
N CYS A 158 27.88 -18.59 8.71
CA CYS A 158 26.65 -18.98 8.03
C CYS A 158 25.43 -18.78 8.93
N PHE A 159 25.55 -19.11 10.22
CA PHE A 159 24.47 -18.85 11.17
C PHE A 159 24.19 -17.36 11.33
N VAL A 160 25.22 -16.52 11.47
CA VAL A 160 25.05 -15.05 11.55
C VAL A 160 24.35 -14.50 10.31
N LYS A 161 24.77 -14.91 9.11
CA LYS A 161 24.11 -14.51 7.85
C LYS A 161 22.64 -14.89 7.82
N LEU A 162 22.31 -16.08 8.34
CA LEU A 162 20.94 -16.57 8.41
C LEU A 162 20.09 -15.75 9.39
N GLN A 163 20.64 -15.39 10.55
CA GLN A 163 19.99 -14.48 11.50
C GLN A 163 19.74 -13.09 10.87
N MET A 164 20.74 -12.54 10.15
CA MET A 164 20.59 -11.27 9.43
C MET A 164 19.47 -11.33 8.38
N ALA A 165 19.41 -12.41 7.60
CA ALA A 165 18.34 -12.61 6.61
C ALA A 165 16.97 -12.74 7.27
N TYR A 166 16.88 -13.40 8.42
CA TYR A 166 15.64 -13.52 9.20
C TYR A 166 15.17 -12.18 9.76
N PHE A 167 16.10 -11.39 10.32
CA PHE A 167 15.80 -10.04 10.79
C PHE A 167 15.34 -9.13 9.65
N LEU A 168 16.01 -9.19 8.50
CA LEU A 168 15.63 -8.45 7.30
C LEU A 168 14.23 -8.86 6.82
N LEU A 169 13.92 -10.15 6.76
CA LEU A 169 12.59 -10.63 6.38
C LEU A 169 11.50 -10.08 7.33
N TRP A 170 11.73 -10.13 8.64
CA TRP A 170 10.80 -9.56 9.62
C TRP A 170 10.63 -8.05 9.47
N THR A 171 11.70 -7.32 9.17
CA THR A 171 11.61 -5.88 8.86
C THR A 171 10.71 -5.61 7.66
N ILE A 172 10.80 -6.44 6.62
CA ILE A 172 9.97 -6.34 5.42
C ILE A 172 8.50 -6.69 5.74
N ILE A 173 8.26 -7.72 6.56
CA ILE A 173 6.92 -8.12 7.01
C ILE A 173 6.28 -7.01 7.85
N ASP A 174 7.02 -6.44 8.79
CA ASP A 174 6.56 -5.32 9.62
C ASP A 174 6.18 -4.11 8.77
N PHE A 175 6.99 -3.79 7.76
CA PHE A 175 6.67 -2.71 6.83
C PHE A 175 5.39 -3.00 6.03
N HIS A 176 5.18 -4.26 5.61
CA HIS A 176 3.93 -4.66 4.96
C HIS A 176 2.73 -4.54 5.90
N VAL A 177 2.85 -5.00 7.14
CA VAL A 177 1.79 -4.88 8.16
C VAL A 177 1.43 -3.43 8.38
N PHE A 178 2.44 -2.56 8.53
CA PHE A 178 2.28 -1.12 8.65
C PHE A 178 1.50 -0.53 7.46
N LEU A 179 1.81 -0.95 6.23
CA LEU A 179 1.10 -0.53 5.04
C LEU A 179 -0.31 -1.13 4.90
N ARG A 180 -0.63 -2.24 5.57
CA ARG A 180 -1.88 -2.99 5.33
C ARG A 180 -2.93 -2.87 6.44
N TYR A 181 -2.52 -2.89 7.71
CA TYR A 181 -3.44 -3.05 8.84
C TYR A 181 -3.51 -1.83 9.76
N GLN A 182 -3.09 -0.66 9.26
CA GLN A 182 -2.87 0.55 10.05
C GLN A 182 -1.74 0.38 11.07
N ASN A 183 -1.29 1.51 11.62
CA ASN A 183 -0.15 1.54 12.53
C ASN A 183 -0.51 0.93 13.89
N LEU A 184 -0.13 -0.33 14.08
CA LEU A 184 -0.24 -1.03 15.36
C LEU A 184 1.13 -0.95 16.05
N SER A 185 1.22 -0.23 17.17
CA SER A 185 2.45 -0.18 17.97
C SER A 185 2.70 -1.46 18.76
N ASP A 186 1.65 -2.25 19.00
CA ASP A 186 1.71 -3.52 19.72
C ASP A 186 2.01 -4.67 18.75
N SER A 187 3.15 -5.33 18.94
CA SER A 187 3.55 -6.52 18.16
C SER A 187 2.50 -7.63 18.21
N LYS A 188 1.81 -7.84 19.34
CA LYS A 188 0.78 -8.88 19.44
C LYS A 188 -0.40 -8.59 18.53
N LEU A 189 -0.82 -7.32 18.45
CA LEU A 189 -1.87 -6.90 17.52
C LEU A 189 -1.44 -7.07 16.06
N LYS A 190 -0.17 -6.79 15.72
CA LYS A 190 0.36 -7.04 14.38
C LYS A 190 0.27 -8.53 13.99
N LEU A 191 0.69 -9.41 14.90
CA LEU A 191 0.61 -10.86 14.68
C LEU A 191 -0.83 -11.31 14.55
N GLN A 192 -1.74 -10.78 15.38
CA GLN A 192 -3.17 -11.05 15.27
C GLN A 192 -3.73 -10.64 13.90
N CYS A 193 -3.41 -9.44 13.42
CA CYS A 193 -3.86 -8.99 12.10
C CYS A 193 -3.34 -9.88 10.95
N LEU A 194 -2.08 -10.34 11.03
CA LEU A 194 -1.55 -11.32 10.08
C LEU A 194 -2.28 -12.67 10.21
N ALA A 195 -2.54 -13.12 11.43
CA ALA A 195 -3.23 -14.39 11.70
C ALA A 195 -4.69 -14.38 11.23
N ASP A 196 -5.37 -13.24 11.28
CA ASP A 196 -6.76 -13.09 10.83
C ASP A 196 -6.86 -12.82 9.31
N ASP A 197 -5.73 -12.51 8.66
CA ASP A 197 -5.70 -12.24 7.24
C ASP A 197 -5.94 -13.51 6.42
N LYS A 198 -6.98 -13.50 5.58
CA LYS A 198 -7.36 -14.66 4.75
C LYS A 198 -6.27 -15.08 3.77
N ILE A 199 -5.53 -14.12 3.22
CA ILE A 199 -4.46 -14.38 2.25
C ILE A 199 -3.26 -14.98 2.98
N PHE A 200 -2.89 -14.41 4.12
CA PHE A 200 -1.81 -14.95 4.96
C PHE A 200 -2.15 -16.36 5.41
N ASN A 201 -3.35 -16.60 5.94
CA ASN A 201 -3.82 -17.94 6.33
C ASN A 201 -3.71 -18.97 5.20
N SER A 202 -4.21 -18.62 4.01
CA SER A 202 -4.15 -19.49 2.84
C SER A 202 -2.70 -19.79 2.44
N ALA A 203 -1.85 -18.77 2.36
CA ALA A 203 -0.45 -18.91 2.04
C ALA A 203 0.29 -19.76 3.10
N PHE A 204 0.05 -19.50 4.37
CA PHE A 204 0.60 -20.22 5.52
C PHE A 204 0.27 -21.71 5.44
N LYS A 205 -1.01 -22.07 5.34
CA LYS A 205 -1.46 -23.47 5.24
C LYS A 205 -0.91 -24.19 4.02
N SER A 206 -0.60 -23.46 2.94
CA SER A 206 0.02 -24.04 1.75
C SER A 206 1.50 -24.39 1.94
N VAL A 207 2.21 -23.71 2.86
CA VAL A 207 3.67 -23.81 3.04
C VAL A 207 4.04 -24.59 4.30
N VAL A 208 3.43 -24.28 5.44
CA VAL A 208 3.78 -24.84 6.75
C VAL A 208 3.01 -26.12 6.98
N LYS A 209 3.72 -27.22 7.24
CA LYS A 209 3.16 -28.58 7.31
C LYS A 209 3.46 -29.32 8.61
N ASP A 210 4.55 -28.97 9.28
CA ASP A 210 5.04 -29.72 10.42
C ASP A 210 4.85 -28.95 11.71
N ASN A 211 4.56 -29.67 12.80
CA ASN A 211 4.62 -29.10 14.14
C ASN A 211 6.08 -28.96 14.59
N ARG A 212 6.41 -27.86 15.23
CA ARG A 212 7.74 -27.62 15.84
C ARG A 212 7.57 -26.85 17.13
N PHE A 213 8.49 -27.02 18.07
CA PHE A 213 8.52 -26.26 19.31
C PHE A 213 9.82 -25.47 19.42
N PHE A 214 9.77 -24.38 20.16
CA PHE A 214 10.92 -23.54 20.48
C PHE A 214 10.84 -23.19 21.96
N TYR A 215 11.90 -23.50 22.70
CA TYR A 215 11.99 -23.20 24.12
C TYR A 215 12.74 -21.88 24.33
N ASN A 216 12.08 -20.92 24.96
CA ASN A 216 12.75 -19.71 25.41
C ASN A 216 13.47 -20.00 26.75
N ILE A 217 14.81 -20.01 26.73
CA ILE A 217 15.62 -20.33 27.92
C ILE A 217 15.44 -19.34 29.07
N PHE A 218 15.00 -18.10 28.79
CA PHE A 218 14.86 -17.06 29.81
C PHE A 218 13.52 -17.11 30.52
N HIS A 219 12.47 -17.57 29.83
CA HIS A 219 11.11 -17.56 30.35
C HIS A 219 10.56 -18.96 30.67
N SER A 220 11.30 -20.03 30.33
CA SER A 220 10.81 -21.43 30.46
C SER A 220 9.46 -21.64 29.77
N GLU A 221 9.20 -20.84 28.73
CA GLU A 221 7.99 -20.90 27.92
C GLU A 221 8.27 -21.66 26.62
N GLU A 222 7.31 -22.49 26.24
CA GLU A 222 7.32 -23.23 24.99
C GLU A 222 6.44 -22.50 23.97
N TYR A 223 7.00 -22.22 22.80
CA TYR A 223 6.27 -21.68 21.66
C TYR A 223 6.12 -22.77 20.61
N ILE A 224 4.91 -22.94 20.09
CA ILE A 224 4.55 -24.05 19.20
C ILE A 224 4.20 -23.51 17.81
N LEU A 225 4.96 -23.95 16.81
CA LEU A 225 4.54 -23.91 15.42
C LEU A 225 3.49 -25.00 15.21
N ASN A 226 2.26 -24.59 14.92
CA ASN A 226 1.14 -25.47 14.66
C ASN A 226 0.49 -25.10 13.31
N PRO A 227 0.56 -25.94 12.26
CA PRO A 227 -0.07 -25.67 10.96
C PRO A 227 -1.59 -25.37 11.03
N GLY A 228 -2.27 -25.86 12.08
CA GLY A 228 -3.69 -25.61 12.34
C GLY A 228 -3.97 -24.29 13.07
N ASP A 229 -2.97 -23.69 13.72
CA ASP A 229 -3.07 -22.43 14.48
C ASP A 229 -2.02 -21.43 13.99
N VAL A 230 -2.48 -20.48 13.17
CA VAL A 230 -1.62 -19.48 12.54
C VAL A 230 -1.09 -18.45 13.54
N LEU A 231 -1.87 -18.12 14.57
CA LEU A 231 -1.43 -17.15 15.57
C LEU A 231 -0.28 -17.72 16.40
N SER A 232 -0.45 -18.92 16.95
CA SER A 232 0.63 -19.58 17.71
C SER A 232 1.88 -19.79 16.86
N SER A 233 1.70 -20.09 15.57
CA SER A 233 2.82 -20.22 14.63
C SER A 233 3.55 -18.91 14.34
N LEU A 234 2.82 -17.81 14.26
CA LEU A 234 3.41 -16.48 14.13
C LEU A 234 4.16 -16.08 15.41
N GLU A 235 3.61 -16.39 16.58
CA GLU A 235 4.29 -16.21 17.86
C GLU A 235 5.59 -17.04 17.91
N TYR A 236 5.57 -18.30 17.46
CA TYR A 236 6.77 -19.13 17.32
C TYR A 236 7.86 -18.50 16.44
N TYR A 237 7.50 -17.96 15.28
CA TYR A 237 8.47 -17.28 14.41
C TYR A 237 8.98 -15.97 15.02
N TYR A 238 8.10 -15.20 15.65
CA TYR A 238 8.48 -13.93 16.27
C TYR A 238 9.38 -14.14 17.50
N GLN A 239 9.16 -15.20 18.28
CA GLN A 239 10.00 -15.50 19.43
C GLN A 239 11.40 -15.98 19.04
N GLN A 240 11.54 -16.66 17.90
CA GLN A 240 12.87 -16.91 17.32
C GLN A 240 13.60 -15.60 17.02
N LEU A 241 12.91 -14.58 16.49
CA LEU A 241 13.51 -13.26 16.23
C LEU A 241 14.00 -12.61 17.54
N LEU A 242 13.15 -12.58 18.57
CA LEU A 242 13.51 -11.97 19.86
C LEU A 242 14.68 -12.70 20.53
N SER A 243 14.71 -14.02 20.43
CA SER A 243 15.73 -14.85 21.08
C SER A 243 17.11 -14.69 20.45
N MET A 244 17.21 -14.33 19.15
CA MET A 244 18.49 -14.08 18.48
C MET A 244 19.35 -13.00 19.16
N ASN A 245 18.73 -12.03 19.82
CA ASN A 245 19.46 -10.97 20.51
C ASN A 245 20.13 -11.44 21.82
N SER A 246 19.77 -12.63 22.30
CA SER A 246 20.12 -13.13 23.63
C SER A 246 20.74 -14.52 23.64
N GLN A 247 20.61 -15.28 22.55
CA GLN A 247 21.15 -16.64 22.40
C GLN A 247 22.17 -16.70 21.26
N TRP A 248 23.44 -16.86 21.64
CA TRP A 248 24.54 -17.21 20.72
C TRP A 248 24.77 -18.73 20.71
N ASP A 249 23.70 -19.52 20.72
CA ASP A 249 23.81 -20.98 20.63
C ASP A 249 23.84 -21.42 19.16
N PHE A 250 25.04 -21.71 18.68
CA PHE A 250 25.35 -22.17 17.32
C PHE A 250 25.09 -23.67 17.10
N SER A 251 24.29 -24.32 17.96
CA SER A 251 23.93 -25.72 17.78
C SER A 251 23.33 -25.98 16.38
N SER A 252 23.66 -27.12 15.80
CA SER A 252 23.17 -27.53 14.46
C SER A 252 21.64 -27.61 14.40
N HIS A 253 21.00 -27.86 15.54
CA HIS A 253 19.55 -27.84 15.69
C HIS A 253 18.97 -26.43 15.47
N ASN A 254 19.49 -25.42 16.16
CA ASN A 254 19.04 -24.02 16.02
C ASN A 254 19.25 -23.51 14.59
N PHE A 255 20.39 -23.84 13.97
CA PHE A 255 20.64 -23.52 12.58
C PHE A 255 19.55 -24.12 11.65
N THR A 256 19.25 -25.41 11.82
CA THR A 256 18.27 -26.12 11.00
C THR A 256 16.86 -25.55 11.20
N CYS A 257 16.47 -25.29 12.44
CA CYS A 257 15.18 -24.70 12.78
C CYS A 257 15.03 -23.30 12.17
N LEU A 258 16.03 -22.44 12.35
CA LEU A 258 16.02 -21.10 11.81
C LEU A 258 15.97 -21.10 10.28
N LYS A 259 16.75 -21.96 9.62
CA LYS A 259 16.77 -22.06 8.15
C LYS A 259 15.40 -22.45 7.62
N LYS A 260 14.77 -23.43 8.26
CA LYS A 260 13.43 -23.88 7.90
C LYS A 260 12.39 -22.78 8.14
N SER A 261 12.45 -22.10 9.29
CA SER A 261 11.58 -20.96 9.61
C SER A 261 11.72 -19.80 8.62
N LEU A 262 12.95 -19.43 8.25
CA LEU A 262 13.23 -18.40 7.24
C LEU A 262 12.60 -18.76 5.90
N ASN A 263 12.86 -19.98 5.41
CA ASN A 263 12.34 -20.43 4.12
C ASN A 263 10.80 -20.51 4.10
N GLU A 264 10.19 -21.03 5.15
CA GLU A 264 8.72 -21.08 5.25
C GLU A 264 8.12 -19.69 5.26
N LEU A 265 8.58 -18.82 6.16
CA LEU A 265 8.06 -17.47 6.31
C LEU A 265 8.28 -16.62 5.04
N TYR A 266 9.42 -16.78 4.37
CA TYR A 266 9.70 -16.14 3.08
C TYR A 266 8.67 -16.55 2.02
N ASN A 267 8.44 -17.86 1.87
CA ASN A 267 7.51 -18.39 0.86
C ASN A 267 6.05 -18.01 1.15
N VAL A 268 5.66 -17.92 2.42
CA VAL A 268 4.36 -17.38 2.82
C VAL A 268 4.27 -15.90 2.43
N PHE A 269 5.25 -15.11 2.84
CA PHE A 269 5.21 -13.66 2.69
C PHE A 269 5.26 -13.20 1.23
N VAL A 270 6.05 -13.84 0.37
CA VAL A 270 6.08 -13.52 -1.07
C VAL A 270 4.69 -13.65 -1.70
N LYS A 271 3.91 -14.67 -1.33
CA LYS A 271 2.52 -14.84 -1.79
C LYS A 271 1.61 -13.73 -1.27
N VAL A 272 1.74 -13.40 0.02
CA VAL A 272 0.95 -12.33 0.67
C VAL A 272 1.21 -10.97 0.05
N LYS A 273 2.48 -10.60 -0.14
CA LYS A 273 2.90 -9.38 -0.84
C LYS A 273 2.28 -9.32 -2.23
N TYR A 274 2.48 -10.36 -3.04
CA TYR A 274 1.98 -10.41 -4.41
C TYR A 274 0.46 -10.21 -4.46
N GLN A 275 -0.29 -10.95 -3.64
CA GLN A 275 -1.74 -10.87 -3.63
C GLN A 275 -2.24 -9.51 -3.14
N SER A 276 -1.58 -8.88 -2.16
CA SER A 276 -1.99 -7.56 -1.66
C SER A 276 -1.87 -6.46 -2.73
N PHE A 277 -0.79 -6.45 -3.50
CA PHE A 277 -0.66 -5.53 -4.64
C PHE A 277 -1.67 -5.85 -5.74
N LYS A 278 -1.90 -7.14 -6.01
CA LYS A 278 -2.90 -7.58 -6.99
C LYS A 278 -4.31 -7.13 -6.61
N ASP A 279 -4.70 -7.27 -5.35
CA ASP A 279 -6.03 -6.85 -4.86
C ASP A 279 -6.22 -5.35 -5.03
N SER A 280 -5.21 -4.55 -4.68
CA SER A 280 -5.26 -3.10 -4.87
C SER A 280 -5.35 -2.71 -6.35
N LEU A 281 -4.65 -3.44 -7.23
CA LEU A 281 -4.74 -3.24 -8.68
C LEU A 281 -6.13 -3.61 -9.23
N MET A 282 -6.72 -4.73 -8.79
CA MET A 282 -8.08 -5.11 -9.20
C MET A 282 -9.12 -4.07 -8.77
N LEU A 283 -8.94 -3.45 -7.60
CA LEU A 283 -9.80 -2.34 -7.17
C LEU A 283 -9.63 -1.13 -8.09
N LYS A 284 -8.39 -0.78 -8.46
CA LYS A 284 -8.13 0.28 -9.44
C LYS A 284 -8.86 0.03 -10.76
N GLU A 285 -8.71 -1.16 -11.33
CA GLU A 285 -9.37 -1.56 -12.59
C GLU A 285 -10.90 -1.51 -12.47
N LYS A 286 -11.44 -1.90 -11.31
CA LYS A 286 -12.87 -1.80 -11.02
C LYS A 286 -13.36 -0.36 -11.04
N PHE A 287 -12.64 0.58 -10.41
CA PHE A 287 -13.00 2.00 -10.43
C PHE A 287 -12.87 2.62 -11.82
N GLU A 288 -11.82 2.29 -12.57
CA GLU A 288 -11.66 2.74 -13.96
C GLU A 288 -12.79 2.25 -14.86
N LYS A 289 -13.21 0.99 -14.69
CA LYS A 289 -14.34 0.41 -15.42
C LYS A 289 -15.66 1.10 -15.05
N LEU A 290 -15.94 1.30 -13.76
CA LEU A 290 -17.15 1.99 -13.30
C LEU A 290 -17.21 3.43 -13.81
N SER A 291 -16.08 4.15 -13.78
CA SER A 291 -15.98 5.50 -14.32
C SER A 291 -16.31 5.52 -15.82
N LYS A 292 -15.75 4.59 -16.60
CA LYS A 292 -16.05 4.44 -18.02
C LYS A 292 -17.53 4.14 -18.28
N GLU A 293 -18.13 3.21 -17.53
CA GLU A 293 -19.56 2.87 -17.65
C GLU A 293 -20.47 4.06 -17.32
N LYS A 294 -20.15 4.86 -16.29
CA LYS A 294 -20.89 6.10 -15.98
C LYS A 294 -20.83 7.08 -17.15
N VAL A 295 -19.64 7.31 -17.71
CA VAL A 295 -19.42 8.20 -18.87
C VAL A 295 -20.23 7.72 -20.07
N GLU A 296 -20.15 6.43 -20.42
CA GLU A 296 -20.88 5.85 -21.55
C GLU A 296 -22.41 5.97 -21.36
N LYS A 297 -22.91 5.72 -20.14
CA LYS A 297 -24.34 5.84 -19.83
C LYS A 297 -24.83 7.28 -20.01
N ILE A 298 -24.12 8.27 -19.48
CA ILE A 298 -24.50 9.68 -19.64
C ILE A 298 -24.37 10.12 -21.09
N ALA A 299 -23.29 9.73 -21.77
CA ALA A 299 -23.11 10.03 -23.19
C ALA A 299 -24.28 9.49 -24.03
N SER A 300 -24.72 8.25 -23.74
CA SER A 300 -25.87 7.64 -24.42
C SER A 300 -27.18 8.37 -24.13
N PHE A 301 -27.40 8.78 -22.89
CA PHE A 301 -28.58 9.53 -22.47
C PHE A 301 -28.64 10.91 -23.15
N LEU A 302 -27.53 11.66 -23.14
CA LEU A 302 -27.44 12.97 -23.79
C LEU A 302 -27.68 12.86 -25.29
N LYS A 303 -27.07 11.86 -25.94
CA LYS A 303 -27.26 11.59 -27.37
C LYS A 303 -28.72 11.24 -27.68
N ALA A 304 -29.40 10.48 -26.82
CA ALA A 304 -30.81 10.14 -26.99
C ALA A 304 -31.73 11.36 -26.77
N ALA A 305 -31.50 12.13 -25.70
CA ALA A 305 -32.24 13.35 -25.40
C ALA A 305 -32.15 14.36 -26.55
N PHE A 306 -30.94 14.59 -27.08
CA PHE A 306 -30.74 15.49 -28.21
C PHE A 306 -31.42 14.97 -29.49
N LYS A 307 -31.35 13.66 -29.77
CA LYS A 307 -32.08 13.05 -30.89
C LYS A 307 -33.60 13.12 -30.77
N SER A 308 -34.14 13.35 -29.57
CA SER A 308 -35.57 13.54 -29.36
C SER A 308 -36.05 15.00 -29.50
N MET A 309 -35.12 15.97 -29.56
CA MET A 309 -35.45 17.37 -29.80
C MET A 309 -35.95 17.60 -31.24
N SER A 310 -36.86 18.55 -31.41
CA SER A 310 -37.38 19.01 -32.70
C SER A 310 -36.32 19.73 -33.54
N ASP A 311 -36.53 19.80 -34.87
CA ASP A 311 -35.61 20.51 -35.77
C ASP A 311 -35.52 22.01 -35.49
N SER A 312 -36.55 22.62 -34.89
CA SER A 312 -36.51 24.00 -34.42
C SER A 312 -35.63 24.16 -33.18
N GLU A 313 -35.71 23.24 -32.22
CA GLU A 313 -34.87 23.27 -31.02
C GLU A 313 -33.40 23.06 -31.36
N ARG A 314 -33.09 22.12 -32.27
CA ARG A 314 -31.70 21.88 -32.69
C ARG A 314 -31.10 23.05 -33.45
N ARG A 315 -31.87 23.70 -34.34
CA ARG A 315 -31.41 24.88 -35.10
C ARG A 315 -31.09 26.07 -34.19
N ASN A 316 -31.83 26.23 -33.10
CA ASN A 316 -31.57 27.30 -32.13
C ASN A 316 -30.29 27.09 -31.32
N MET A 317 -29.72 25.88 -31.28
CA MET A 317 -28.49 25.60 -30.54
C MET A 317 -27.21 25.83 -31.38
N ASP A 318 -27.32 25.94 -32.70
CA ASP A 318 -26.18 26.13 -33.63
C ASP A 318 -25.03 25.12 -33.45
N ILE A 319 -25.38 23.85 -33.16
CA ILE A 319 -24.39 22.78 -32.93
C ILE A 319 -24.43 21.76 -34.08
N ASP A 320 -23.29 21.57 -34.75
CA ASP A 320 -23.10 20.50 -35.74
C ASP A 320 -22.95 19.13 -35.04
N LEU A 321 -23.96 18.28 -35.28
CA LEU A 321 -24.09 16.94 -34.73
C LEU A 321 -22.99 15.97 -35.15
N SER A 322 -22.38 16.16 -36.32
CA SER A 322 -21.43 15.19 -36.88
C SER A 322 -20.12 15.13 -36.09
N ASN A 323 -19.84 16.16 -35.29
CA ASN A 323 -18.56 16.34 -34.60
C ASN A 323 -18.66 16.31 -33.06
N ILE A 324 -19.84 16.07 -32.47
CA ILE A 324 -19.99 16.03 -31.01
C ILE A 324 -19.44 14.72 -30.45
N ASN A 325 -18.35 14.81 -29.70
CA ASN A 325 -17.89 13.72 -28.85
C ASN A 325 -18.70 13.68 -27.54
N TRP A 326 -19.79 12.90 -27.53
CA TRP A 326 -20.68 12.76 -26.38
C TRP A 326 -20.01 12.19 -25.13
N GLU A 327 -18.92 11.42 -25.25
CA GLU A 327 -18.15 10.96 -24.10
C GLU A 327 -17.41 12.12 -23.43
N ASN A 328 -16.86 13.06 -24.21
CA ASN A 328 -16.23 14.26 -23.66
C ASN A 328 -17.25 15.15 -22.95
N VAL A 329 -18.46 15.28 -23.51
CA VAL A 329 -19.56 16.01 -22.85
C VAL A 329 -19.97 15.31 -21.56
N ALA A 330 -20.12 13.98 -21.58
CA ALA A 330 -20.49 13.21 -20.41
C ALA A 330 -19.45 13.29 -19.28
N LYS A 331 -18.15 13.22 -19.61
CA LYS A 331 -17.06 13.48 -18.65
C LYS A 331 -17.22 14.86 -18.03
N HIS A 332 -17.37 15.89 -18.85
CA HIS A 332 -17.56 17.26 -18.38
C HIS A 332 -18.79 17.46 -17.47
N ILE A 333 -19.85 16.65 -17.65
CA ILE A 333 -21.03 16.67 -16.76
C ILE A 333 -20.76 15.94 -15.44
N LEU A 334 -20.12 14.77 -15.48
CA LEU A 334 -19.81 13.99 -14.27
C LEU A 334 -18.82 14.69 -13.34
N ASP A 335 -17.96 15.52 -13.91
CA ASP A 335 -16.91 16.22 -13.21
C ASP A 335 -17.37 17.61 -12.66
N LYS A 336 -18.66 17.96 -12.80
CA LYS A 336 -19.35 19.12 -12.18
C LYS A 336 -20.28 18.68 -11.05
#